data_AF-A0A924T3I4-F1
#
_entry.id   AF-A0A924T3I4-F1
#
_cell.length_a   1.000
_cell.length_b   1.000
_cell.length_c   1.000
_cell.angle_alpha   90.00
_cell.angle_beta   90.00
_cell.angle_gamma   90.00
#
_symmetry.space_group_name_H-M   'P 1'
#
loop_
_entity.id
_entity.type
_entity.pdbx_description
1 polymer ?
#
loop_
_entity_poly.entity_id
_entity_poly.type
_entity_poly.pdbx_seq_one_letter_code
_entity_poly.pdbx_strand_id
1 'polypeptide(L)'
;PYTADPQVMQAWLVAYRAPREHWDLYQLGEELTDLEDAFRLWRFRHVTTVERVIGFKRGTGGTGGVSYLRKMLDVVLFPEIWSLRTEL
;
A
#
# COMPACT_ATOMS: atom_id res chain seq x y z
N PRO A 1 4.36 1.86 12.30
CA PRO A 1 3.60 1.32 11.15
C PRO A 1 2.19 1.01 11.59
N TYR A 2 1.20 1.23 10.72
CA TYR A 2 -0.17 0.78 10.98
C TYR A 2 -0.20 -0.75 11.07
N THR A 3 -1.01 -1.30 11.97
CA THR A 3 -1.16 -2.74 12.18
C THR A 3 -2.60 -3.10 11.87
N ALA A 4 -2.81 -4.16 11.08
CA ALA A 4 -4.14 -4.57 10.65
C ALA A 4 -5.03 -4.94 11.85
N ASP A 5 -6.29 -4.50 11.83
CA ASP A 5 -7.30 -4.82 12.84
C ASP A 5 -8.37 -5.77 12.26
N PRO A 6 -8.59 -6.95 12.86
CA PRO A 6 -9.65 -7.87 12.44
C PRO A 6 -11.06 -7.24 12.41
N GLN A 7 -11.36 -6.28 13.29
CA GLN A 7 -12.67 -5.61 13.29
C GLN A 7 -12.84 -4.70 12.06
N VAL A 8 -11.77 -4.01 11.66
CA VAL A 8 -11.77 -3.19 10.45
C VAL A 8 -11.90 -4.08 9.21
N MET A 9 -11.22 -5.22 9.17
CA MET A 9 -11.39 -6.23 8.13
C MET A 9 -12.85 -6.69 8.00
N GLN A 10 -13.49 -7.04 9.12
CA GLN A 10 -14.90 -7.47 9.10
C GLN A 10 -15.84 -6.36 8.61
N ALA A 11 -15.59 -5.11 9.01
CA ALA A 11 -16.37 -3.97 8.52
C ALA A 11 -16.25 -3.82 6.99
N TRP A 12 -15.05 -3.98 6.43
CA TRP A 12 -14.85 -3.99 4.99
C TRP A 12 -15.58 -5.15 4.32
N LEU A 13 -15.48 -6.37 4.85
CA LEU A 13 -16.19 -7.54 4.30
C LEU A 13 -17.71 -7.32 4.21
N VAL A 14 -18.32 -6.65 5.20
CA VAL A 14 -19.75 -6.30 5.14
C VAL A 14 -20.04 -5.39 3.94
N ALA A 15 -19.26 -4.32 3.76
CA ALA A 15 -19.43 -3.41 2.63
C ALA A 15 -19.22 -4.10 1.27
N TYR A 16 -18.22 -4.97 1.18
CA TYR A 16 -17.87 -5.68 -0.05
C TYR A 16 -18.84 -6.83 -0.41
N ARG A 17 -19.52 -7.43 0.57
CA ARG A 17 -20.54 -8.47 0.33
C ARG A 17 -21.88 -7.92 -0.13
N ALA A 18 -22.19 -6.67 0.20
CA ALA A 18 -23.40 -5.98 -0.25
C ALA A 18 -23.10 -4.61 -0.89
N PRO A 19 -22.39 -4.54 -2.05
CA PRO A 19 -21.96 -3.26 -2.64
C PRO A 19 -23.11 -2.32 -2.99
N ARG A 20 -24.30 -2.85 -3.30
CA ARG A 20 -25.49 -2.03 -3.60
C ARG A 20 -26.05 -1.33 -2.36
N GLU A 21 -25.91 -1.94 -1.19
CA GLU A 21 -26.38 -1.39 0.09
C GLU A 21 -25.33 -0.46 0.73
N HIS A 22 -24.06 -0.69 0.40
CA HIS A 22 -22.91 0.03 0.95
C HIS A 22 -22.04 0.68 -0.13
N TRP A 23 -22.66 1.29 -1.14
CA TRP A 23 -21.97 1.78 -2.33
C TRP A 23 -20.82 2.75 -2.02
N ASP A 24 -21.06 3.76 -1.19
CA ASP A 24 -20.04 4.77 -0.88
C ASP A 24 -18.82 4.16 -0.19
N LEU A 25 -19.03 3.16 0.67
CA LEU A 25 -17.95 2.44 1.33
C LEU A 25 -17.22 1.53 0.37
N TYR A 26 -17.94 0.75 -0.43
CA TYR A 26 -17.35 -0.08 -1.48
C TYR A 26 -16.48 0.77 -2.42
N GLN A 27 -17.01 1.89 -2.91
CA GLN A 27 -16.29 2.81 -3.79
C GLN A 27 -15.06 3.39 -3.09
N LEU A 28 -15.18 3.82 -1.83
CA LEU A 28 -14.02 4.28 -1.04
C LEU A 28 -12.93 3.20 -0.95
N GLY A 29 -13.30 1.94 -0.72
CA GLY A 29 -12.35 0.84 -0.66
C GLY A 29 -11.58 0.63 -1.98
N GLU A 30 -12.27 0.75 -3.12
CA GLU A 30 -11.62 0.71 -4.44
C GLU A 30 -10.67 1.89 -4.65
N GLU A 31 -11.09 3.12 -4.35
CA GLU A 31 -10.25 4.31 -4.49
C GLU A 31 -9.01 4.27 -3.59
N LEU A 32 -9.12 3.71 -2.39
CA LEU A 32 -7.96 3.48 -1.51
C LEU A 32 -7.01 2.42 -2.07
N THR A 33 -7.55 1.39 -2.74
CA THR A 33 -6.75 0.37 -3.43
C THR A 33 -5.96 1.00 -4.57
N ASP A 34 -6.62 1.80 -5.42
CA ASP A 34 -6.01 2.50 -6.55
C ASP A 34 -4.93 3.49 -6.08
N LEU A 35 -5.21 4.22 -4.99
CA LEU A 35 -4.23 5.10 -4.36
C LEU A 35 -2.97 4.34 -3.93
N GLU A 36 -3.12 3.20 -3.26
CA GLU A 36 -1.95 2.44 -2.81
C GLU A 36 -1.18 1.83 -3.99
N ASP A 37 -1.86 1.35 -5.03
CA ASP A 37 -1.19 0.85 -6.24
C ASP A 37 -0.36 1.94 -6.93
N ALA A 38 -0.96 3.13 -7.13
CA ALA A 38 -0.24 4.29 -7.64
C ALA A 38 0.97 4.66 -6.77
N PHE A 39 0.83 4.56 -5.44
CA PHE A 39 1.91 4.83 -4.50
C PHE A 39 3.03 3.79 -4.56
N ARG A 40 2.70 2.50 -4.72
CA ARG A 40 3.67 1.42 -4.93
C ARG A 40 4.45 1.64 -6.22
N LEU A 41 3.77 1.99 -7.32
CA LEU A 41 4.41 2.31 -8.59
C LEU A 41 5.34 3.52 -8.47
N TRP A 42 4.92 4.57 -7.75
CA TRP A 42 5.77 5.71 -7.46
C TRP A 42 7.03 5.30 -6.67
N ARG A 43 6.89 4.51 -5.59
CA ARG A 43 8.04 4.02 -4.80
C ARG A 43 9.02 3.23 -5.67
N PHE A 44 8.50 2.38 -6.56
CA PHE A 44 9.32 1.60 -7.49
C PHE A 44 10.09 2.48 -8.49
N ARG A 45 9.41 3.46 -9.11
CA ARG A 45 10.05 4.43 -10.02
C ARG A 45 11.09 5.28 -9.29
N HIS A 46 10.80 5.66 -8.05
CA HIS A 46 11.70 6.44 -7.21
C HIS A 46 12.99 5.67 -6.90
N VAL A 47 12.90 4.43 -6.40
CA VAL A 47 14.09 3.63 -6.09
C VAL A 47 14.91 3.33 -7.35
N THR A 48 14.26 3.07 -8.49
CA THR A 48 14.94 2.85 -9.78
C THR A 48 15.72 4.09 -10.23
N THR A 49 15.12 5.28 -10.06
CA THR A 49 15.79 6.55 -10.39
C THR A 49 17.00 6.77 -9.50
N VAL A 50 16.86 6.56 -8.19
CA VAL A 50 17.97 6.71 -7.23
C VAL A 50 19.10 5.74 -7.55
N GLU A 51 18.79 4.47 -7.83
CA GLU A 51 19.77 3.44 -8.18
C GLU A 51 20.52 3.81 -9.48
N ARG A 52 19.83 4.34 -10.49
CA ARG A 52 20.46 4.81 -11.74
C ARG A 52 21.42 5.99 -11.53
N VAL A 53 21.10 6.92 -10.62
CA VAL A 53 21.87 8.17 -10.44
C VAL A 53 23.06 7.99 -9.49
N ILE A 54 22.86 7.31 -8.36
CA ILE A 54 23.89 7.20 -7.31
C ILE A 54 24.34 5.77 -7.02
N GLY A 55 23.78 4.77 -7.70
CA GLY A 55 24.04 3.35 -7.41
C GLY A 55 23.63 3.02 -5.97
N PHE A 56 24.51 2.31 -5.26
CA PHE A 56 24.30 1.88 -3.87
C PHE A 56 24.98 2.78 -2.83
N LYS A 57 25.33 4.02 -3.19
CA LYS A 57 25.89 4.98 -2.24
C LYS A 57 24.92 5.26 -1.09
N ARG A 58 25.47 5.59 0.07
CA ARG A 58 24.68 6.03 1.23
C ARG A 58 23.88 7.28 0.88
N GLY A 59 22.63 7.34 1.31
CA GLY A 59 21.78 8.50 1.10
C GLY A 59 22.27 9.69 1.90
N THR A 60 22.03 10.91 1.40
CA THR A 60 22.36 12.16 2.11
C THR A 60 21.61 12.30 3.44
N GLY A 61 20.43 11.70 3.56
CA GLY A 61 19.68 11.58 4.82
C GLY A 61 20.23 10.52 5.79
N GLY A 62 21.42 9.98 5.55
CA GLY A 62 22.06 9.01 6.44
C GLY A 62 21.53 7.58 6.34
N THR A 63 20.59 7.29 5.44
CA THR A 63 20.06 5.93 5.22
C THR A 63 20.98 5.12 4.31
N GLY A 64 20.76 3.80 4.23
CA GLY A 64 21.45 2.92 3.27
C GLY A 64 21.11 3.16 1.79
N GLY A 65 20.50 4.29 1.44
CA GLY A 65 20.13 4.65 0.07
C GLY A 65 19.10 3.69 -0.51
N VAL A 66 19.44 3.07 -1.66
CA VAL A 66 18.61 2.10 -2.36
C VAL A 66 18.14 0.95 -1.45
N SER A 67 19.00 0.45 -0.56
CA SER A 67 18.63 -0.66 0.34
C SER A 67 17.49 -0.32 1.31
N TYR A 68 17.44 0.94 1.79
CA TYR A 68 16.34 1.42 2.60
C TYR A 68 15.07 1.61 1.76
N LEU A 69 15.20 2.19 0.57
CA LEU A 69 14.07 2.43 -0.32
C LEU A 69 13.41 1.12 -0.81
N ARG A 70 14.21 0.07 -1.06
CA ARG A 70 13.68 -1.26 -1.41
C ARG A 70 12.82 -1.83 -0.28
N LYS A 71 13.21 -1.68 0.99
CA LYS A 71 12.39 -2.10 2.13
C LYS A 71 11.06 -1.35 2.23
N MET A 72 11.00 -0.12 1.70
CA MET A 72 9.74 0.64 1.68
C MET A 72 8.73 0.09 0.65
N LEU A 73 9.16 -0.76 -0.29
CA LEU A 73 8.23 -1.45 -1.21
C LEU A 73 7.39 -2.50 -0.48
N ASP A 74 7.89 -3.05 0.62
CA ASP A 74 7.19 -4.08 1.42
C ASP A 74 6.12 -3.48 2.35
N VAL A 75 6.02 -2.14 2.44
CA VAL A 75 5.06 -1.46 3.31
C VAL A 75 3.69 -1.39 2.63
N VAL A 76 2.73 -2.07 3.24
CA VAL A 76 1.30 -2.01 2.88
C VAL A 76 0.60 -0.90 3.69
N LEU A 77 -0.14 -0.03 3.02
CA LEU A 77 -0.83 1.10 3.66
C LEU A 77 -2.20 0.71 4.21
N PHE A 78 -2.98 -0.05 3.44
CA PHE A 78 -4.33 -0.49 3.79
C PHE A 78 -4.43 -2.03 3.85
N PRO A 79 -3.77 -2.67 4.83
CA PRO A 79 -3.58 -4.12 4.82
C PRO A 79 -4.89 -4.93 4.84
N GLU A 80 -5.94 -4.40 5.47
CA GLU A 80 -7.26 -5.03 5.49
C GLU A 80 -7.90 -5.08 4.10
N ILE A 81 -7.74 -4.01 3.30
CA ILE A 81 -8.29 -3.93 1.94
C ILE A 81 -7.59 -4.91 0.99
N TRP A 82 -6.29 -5.14 1.16
CA TRP A 82 -5.57 -6.16 0.39
C TRP A 82 -5.91 -7.57 0.82
N SER A 83 -6.05 -7.79 2.13
CA SER A 83 -6.27 -9.12 2.68
C SER A 83 -7.72 -9.58 2.47
N LEU A 84 -8.72 -8.69 2.42
CA LEU A 84 -10.12 -9.08 2.20
C LEU A 84 -10.36 -9.77 0.85
N ARG A 85 -9.48 -9.54 -0.14
CA ARG A 85 -9.57 -10.16 -1.47
C ARG A 85 -9.39 -11.69 -1.43
N THR A 86 -8.76 -12.23 -0.39
CA THR A 86 -8.63 -13.68 -0.21
C THR A 86 -9.80 -14.29 0.57
N GLU A 87 -10.57 -13.48 1.28
CA GLU A 87 -11.71 -13.89 2.14
C GLU A 87 -13.08 -13.60 1.51
N LEU A 88 -13.11 -12.93 0.35
CA LEU A 88 -14.31 -12.58 -0.41
C LEU A 88 -14.98 -13.79 -1.06
#